data_AF-A0A1U7YS13-F1
#
_entry.id   AF-A0A1U7YS13-F1
#
_cell.length_a   1.000
_cell.length_b   1.000
_cell.length_c   1.000
_cell.angle_alpha   90.00
_cell.angle_beta   90.00
_cell.angle_gamma   90.00
#
_symmetry.space_group_name_H-M   'P 1'
#
loop_
_entity.id
_entity.type
_entity.pdbx_description
1 polymer ?
#
loop_
_entity_poly.entity_id
_entity_poly.type
_entity_poly.pdbx_seq_one_letter_code
_entity_poly.pdbx_strand_id
1 'polypeptide(L)'
;MEYLSRALKTISMLPDFRFHPMCKGLRLTHLIFVDDLMLFCKGYVSSVRRVIQALHHFGKVSCLTANLDKSSIFIVGEEESIKEELLAITGFSLGTFPIRYRGLPLSPMKWSKIDCQMLVGKITQRITITVT
;
A
#
# COMPACT_ATOMS: atom_id res chain seq x y z
N MET A 1 -6.29 -13.26 6.52
CA MET A 1 -5.79 -11.86 6.51
C MET A 1 -5.80 -11.19 7.87
N GLU A 2 -6.78 -11.45 8.76
CA GLU A 2 -6.82 -10.86 10.12
C GLU A 2 -5.52 -11.01 10.92
N TYR A 3 -4.85 -12.17 10.83
CA TYR A 3 -3.56 -12.38 11.49
C TYR A 3 -2.48 -11.40 11.02
N LEU A 4 -2.38 -11.15 9.71
CA LEU A 4 -1.46 -10.16 9.15
C LEU A 4 -1.80 -8.76 9.68
N SER A 5 -3.08 -8.40 9.72
CA SER A 5 -3.54 -7.13 10.29
C SER A 5 -3.12 -6.95 11.74
N ARG A 6 -3.22 -8.00 12.56
CA ARG A 6 -2.74 -8.00 13.95
C ARG A 6 -1.22 -7.87 14.03
N ALA A 7 -0.46 -8.60 13.21
CA ALA A 7 1.00 -8.50 13.17
C ALA A 7 1.47 -7.08 12.79
N LEU A 8 0.84 -6.48 11.77
CA LEU A 8 1.10 -5.10 11.34
C LEU A 8 0.73 -4.08 12.42
N LYS A 9 -0.35 -4.32 13.18
CA LYS A 9 -0.70 -3.48 14.32
C LYS A 9 0.32 -3.59 15.45
N THR A 10 0.82 -4.79 15.73
CA THR A 10 1.86 -5.02 16.74
C THR A 10 3.15 -4.26 16.41
N ILE A 11 3.66 -4.37 15.18
CA ILE A 11 4.87 -3.62 14.80
C ILE A 11 4.67 -2.11 14.84
N SER A 12 3.44 -1.63 14.62
CA SER A 12 3.12 -0.20 14.64
C SER A 12 3.22 0.44 16.03
N MET A 13 3.31 -0.38 17.08
CA MET A 13 3.47 0.05 18.47
C MET A 13 4.94 0.10 18.90
N LEU A 14 5.86 -0.39 18.07
CA LEU A 14 7.29 -0.38 18.37
C LEU A 14 7.84 1.06 18.28
N PRO A 15 8.81 1.43 19.14
CA PRO A 15 9.31 2.80 19.23
C PRO A 15 10.03 3.29 17.96
N ASP A 16 10.56 2.36 17.16
CA ASP A 16 11.29 2.62 15.93
C ASP A 16 10.41 2.60 14.67
N PHE A 17 9.10 2.36 14.83
CA PHE A 17 8.12 2.45 13.76
C PHE A 17 7.49 3.85 13.69
N ARG A 18 7.42 4.41 12.48
CA ARG A 18 6.76 5.68 12.20
C ARG A 18 5.73 5.51 11.09
N PHE A 19 4.55 6.06 11.33
CA PHE A 19 3.48 6.10 10.32
C PHE A 19 3.83 7.05 9.19
N HIS A 20 3.33 6.75 7.99
CA HIS A 20 3.33 7.71 6.89
C HIS A 20 2.60 9.00 7.32
N PRO A 21 3.07 10.20 6.96
CA PRO A 21 2.49 11.46 7.45
C PRO A 21 0.97 11.57 7.24
N MET A 22 0.49 11.14 6.07
CA MET A 22 -0.95 11.15 5.73
C MET A 22 -1.76 10.04 6.42
N CYS A 23 -1.10 9.02 6.96
CA CYS A 23 -1.73 7.87 7.60
C CYS A 23 -1.68 7.94 9.13
N LYS A 24 -0.90 8.88 9.68
CA LYS A 24 -0.63 8.98 11.13
C LYS A 24 -1.89 9.22 11.95
N GLY A 25 -2.79 10.09 11.50
CA GLY A 25 -4.03 10.42 12.24
C GLY A 25 -4.95 9.21 12.42
N LEU A 26 -5.03 8.34 11.40
CA LEU A 26 -5.82 7.11 11.45
C LEU A 26 -5.01 5.89 11.95
N ARG A 27 -3.72 6.07 12.24
CA ARG A 27 -2.78 4.98 12.54
C ARG A 27 -2.85 3.87 11.49
N LEU A 28 -3.02 4.25 10.23
CA LEU A 28 -3.23 3.32 9.13
C LEU A 28 -1.89 2.70 8.72
N THR A 29 -1.81 1.37 8.80
CA THR A 29 -0.64 0.58 8.37
C THR A 29 -0.86 -0.16 7.05
N HIS A 30 -2.11 -0.50 6.74
CA HIS A 30 -2.43 -1.30 5.56
C HIS A 30 -3.86 -1.13 5.09
N LEU A 31 -4.09 -1.47 3.82
CA LEU A 31 -5.40 -1.74 3.24
C LEU A 31 -5.34 -3.13 2.61
N ILE A 32 -6.35 -3.95 2.86
CA ILE A 32 -6.47 -5.31 2.32
C ILE A 32 -7.78 -5.41 1.58
N PHE A 33 -7.73 -5.85 0.33
CA PHE A 33 -8.92 -6.18 -0.44
C PHE A 33 -8.68 -7.40 -1.33
N VAL A 34 -9.33 -8.51 -0.98
CA VAL A 34 -9.16 -9.82 -1.64
C VAL A 34 -7.67 -10.18 -1.73
N ASP A 35 -7.07 -10.14 -2.92
CA ASP A 35 -5.67 -10.49 -3.17
C ASP A 35 -4.73 -9.27 -3.16
N ASP A 36 -5.26 -8.05 -3.10
CA ASP A 36 -4.43 -6.85 -3.11
C ASP A 36 -4.17 -6.37 -1.68
N LEU A 37 -2.90 -6.07 -1.41
CA LEU A 37 -2.41 -5.54 -0.15
C LEU A 37 -1.65 -4.24 -0.42
N MET A 38 -2.03 -3.17 0.27
CA MET A 38 -1.25 -1.94 0.35
C MET A 38 -0.72 -1.76 1.75
N LEU A 39 0.53 -1.34 1.86
CA LEU A 39 1.24 -1.13 3.12
C LEU A 39 1.72 0.32 3.20
N PHE A 40 1.61 0.91 4.38
CA PHE A 40 1.92 2.31 4.62
C PHE A 40 2.82 2.45 5.85
N CYS A 41 3.96 3.12 5.67
CA CYS A 41 4.84 3.53 6.75
C CYS A 41 5.64 4.77 6.31
N LYS A 42 6.35 5.41 7.24
CA LYS A 42 7.31 6.47 6.90
C LYS A 42 8.49 5.82 6.17
N GLY A 43 9.09 6.54 5.22
CA GLY A 43 10.28 6.12 4.44
C GLY A 43 11.57 5.92 5.26
N TYR A 44 11.48 5.68 6.56
CA TYR A 44 12.62 5.32 7.38
C TYR A 44 12.91 3.84 7.26
N VAL A 45 14.19 3.52 7.11
CA VAL A 45 14.74 2.16 7.07
C VAL A 45 14.18 1.29 8.19
N SER A 46 14.13 1.81 9.43
CA SER A 46 13.59 1.09 10.58
C SER A 46 12.13 0.68 10.37
N SER A 47 11.29 1.60 9.89
CA SER A 47 9.85 1.37 9.71
C SER A 47 9.59 0.37 8.59
N VAL A 48 10.30 0.51 7.46
CA VAL A 48 10.19 -0.42 6.33
C VAL A 48 10.64 -1.82 6.74
N ARG A 49 11.76 -1.93 7.47
CA ARG A 49 12.26 -3.22 7.99
C ARG A 49 11.24 -3.90 8.89
N ARG A 50 10.53 -3.17 9.76
CA ARG A 50 9.45 -3.73 10.58
C ARG A 50 8.29 -4.28 9.74
N VAL A 51 7.88 -3.58 8.70
CA VAL A 51 6.82 -4.03 7.78
C VAL A 51 7.22 -5.32 7.08
N ILE A 52 8.43 -5.38 6.52
CA ILE A 52 8.95 -6.58 5.85
C ILE A 52 9.08 -7.76 6.82
N GLN A 53 9.52 -7.52 8.06
CA GLN A 53 9.58 -8.55 9.09
C GLN A 53 8.18 -9.14 9.39
N ALA A 54 7.15 -8.31 9.51
CA ALA A 54 5.78 -8.78 9.73
C ALA A 54 5.25 -9.57 8.52
N LEU A 55 5.52 -9.10 7.29
CA LEU A 55 5.15 -9.82 6.07
C LEU A 55 5.82 -11.19 5.98
N HIS A 56 7.13 -11.25 6.22
CA HIS A 56 7.89 -12.50 6.16
C HIS A 56 7.46 -13.47 7.26
N HIS A 57 7.20 -12.97 8.47
CA HIS A 57 6.65 -13.79 9.55
C HIS A 57 5.28 -14.35 9.19
N PHE A 58 4.38 -13.51 8.66
CA PHE A 58 3.08 -13.96 8.17
C PHE A 58 3.23 -15.03 7.07
N GLY A 59 4.12 -14.81 6.10
CA GLY A 59 4.35 -15.76 5.02
C GLY A 59 4.84 -17.12 5.51
N LYS A 60 5.75 -17.13 6.50
CA LYS A 60 6.19 -18.36 7.16
C LYS A 60 5.07 -19.13 7.85
N VAL A 61 4.17 -18.44 8.55
CA VAL A 61 3.08 -19.06 9.31
C VAL A 61 1.93 -19.50 8.41
N SER A 62 1.65 -18.74 7.35
CA SER A 62 0.54 -19.00 6.42
C SER A 62 0.93 -19.83 5.20
N CYS A 63 2.23 -20.11 5.02
CA CYS A 63 2.80 -20.67 3.80
C CYS A 63 2.50 -19.85 2.54
N LEU A 64 2.22 -18.55 2.69
CA LEU A 64 2.00 -17.61 1.58
C LEU A 64 3.28 -16.83 1.30
N THR A 65 3.54 -16.56 0.02
CA THR A 65 4.69 -15.74 -0.39
C THR A 65 4.19 -14.56 -1.21
N ALA A 66 4.71 -13.36 -0.93
CA ALA A 66 4.43 -12.19 -1.74
C ALA A 66 4.97 -12.41 -3.16
N ASN A 67 4.16 -12.12 -4.17
CA ASN A 67 4.62 -12.16 -5.55
C ASN A 67 5.43 -10.88 -5.82
N LEU A 68 6.76 -11.01 -5.90
CA LEU A 68 7.67 -9.87 -6.09
C LEU A 68 7.42 -9.15 -7.43
N ASP A 69 7.08 -9.87 -8.49
CA ASP A 69 6.84 -9.30 -9.82
C ASP A 69 5.58 -8.41 -9.86
N LYS A 70 4.61 -8.71 -9.00
CA LYS A 70 3.38 -7.92 -8.84
C LYS A 70 3.46 -6.91 -7.70
N SER A 71 4.52 -6.95 -6.90
CA SER A 71 4.72 -6.07 -5.76
C SER A 71 5.66 -4.93 -6.13
N SER A 72 5.25 -3.71 -5.78
CA SER A 72 6.04 -2.51 -6.02
C SER A 72 6.08 -1.63 -4.79
N ILE A 73 7.18 -0.91 -4.62
CA ILE A 73 7.35 0.11 -3.57
C ILE A 73 7.27 1.49 -4.20
N PHE A 74 6.60 2.42 -3.51
CA PHE A 74 6.47 3.81 -3.93
C PHE A 74 7.10 4.70 -2.86
N ILE A 75 8.16 5.41 -3.22
CA ILE A 75 8.94 6.24 -2.30
C ILE A 75 8.87 7.68 -2.79
N VAL A 76 8.53 8.60 -1.88
CA VAL A 76 8.39 10.03 -2.19
C VAL A 76 9.14 10.85 -1.16
N GLY A 77 9.97 11.78 -1.63
CA GLY A 77 10.63 12.77 -0.77
C GLY A 77 11.78 12.22 0.09
N GLU A 78 12.40 11.12 -0.29
CA GLU A 78 13.60 10.57 0.35
C GLU A 78 14.81 10.69 -0.61
N GLU A 79 16.02 10.74 -0.06
CA GLU A 79 17.28 10.82 -0.82
C GLU A 79 17.55 9.53 -1.62
N GLU A 80 18.34 9.62 -2.69
CA GLU A 80 18.61 8.48 -3.58
C GLU A 80 19.30 7.32 -2.85
N SER A 81 20.24 7.63 -1.95
CA SER A 81 20.91 6.65 -1.08
C SER A 81 19.91 5.85 -0.22
N ILE A 82 18.92 6.53 0.35
CA ILE A 82 17.88 5.89 1.16
C ILE A 82 16.99 5.04 0.27
N LYS A 83 16.62 5.51 -0.93
CA LYS A 83 15.81 4.72 -1.86
C LYS A 83 16.50 3.41 -2.23
N GLU A 84 17.78 3.45 -2.57
CA GLU A 84 18.57 2.25 -2.88
C GLU A 84 18.60 1.28 -1.69
N GLU A 85 18.78 1.78 -0.46
CA GLU A 85 18.74 0.95 0.74
C GLU A 85 17.35 0.30 0.95
N LEU A 86 16.26 1.06 0.75
CA LEU A 86 14.90 0.54 0.86
C LEU A 86 14.58 -0.51 -0.21
N LEU A 87 15.04 -0.32 -1.44
CA LEU A 87 14.90 -1.29 -2.51
C LEU A 87 15.66 -2.59 -2.17
N ALA A 88 16.89 -2.48 -1.66
CA ALA A 88 17.68 -3.63 -1.23
C ALA A 88 17.02 -4.40 -0.06
N ILE A 89 16.40 -3.70 0.90
CA ILE A 89 15.71 -4.33 2.03
C ILE A 89 14.44 -5.06 1.59
N THR A 90 13.67 -4.45 0.69
CA THR A 90 12.35 -4.98 0.29
C THR A 90 12.42 -6.02 -0.82
N GLY A 91 13.37 -5.90 -1.74
CA GLY A 91 13.43 -6.68 -2.98
C GLY A 91 12.30 -6.35 -3.96
N PHE A 92 11.54 -5.28 -3.73
CA PHE A 92 10.48 -4.83 -4.63
C PHE A 92 11.02 -3.92 -5.73
N SER A 93 10.32 -3.91 -6.86
CA SER A 93 10.57 -2.94 -7.92
C SER A 93 10.05 -1.56 -7.53
N LEU A 94 10.74 -0.51 -7.96
CA LEU A 94 10.26 0.86 -7.80
C LEU A 94 9.04 1.07 -8.71
N GLY A 95 7.90 1.40 -8.11
CA GLY A 95 6.67 1.68 -8.86
C GLY A 95 6.59 3.11 -9.37
N THR A 96 5.85 3.30 -10.45
CA THR A 96 5.55 4.61 -11.03
C THR A 96 4.04 4.92 -10.98
N PHE A 97 3.70 6.21 -10.84
CA PHE A 97 2.30 6.66 -10.88
C PHE A 97 1.82 6.84 -12.33
N PRO A 98 0.50 6.72 -12.60
CA PRO A 98 -0.59 6.43 -11.66
C PRO A 98 -0.71 4.92 -11.33
N ILE A 99 -0.91 4.61 -10.05
CA ILE A 99 -1.10 3.21 -9.58
C ILE A 99 -2.53 2.79 -9.90
N ARG A 100 -2.76 1.57 -10.39
CA ARG A 100 -4.12 1.02 -10.48
C ARG A 100 -4.39 0.13 -9.28
N TYR A 101 -5.38 0.49 -8.48
CA TYR A 101 -5.90 -0.38 -7.43
C TYR A 101 -7.28 -0.90 -7.84
N ARG A 102 -7.38 -2.21 -8.13
CA ARG A 102 -8.61 -2.86 -8.65
C ARG A 102 -9.29 -2.10 -9.80
N GLY A 103 -8.49 -1.57 -10.73
CA GLY A 103 -8.97 -0.84 -11.91
C GLY A 103 -9.25 0.64 -11.70
N LEU A 104 -9.16 1.15 -10.47
CA LEU A 104 -9.21 2.58 -10.17
C LEU A 104 -7.81 3.20 -10.22
N PRO A 105 -7.59 4.26 -11.01
CA PRO A 105 -6.32 4.98 -11.01
C PRO A 105 -6.20 5.77 -9.70
N LEU A 106 -5.27 5.39 -8.84
CA LEU A 106 -4.83 6.19 -7.72
C LEU A 106 -3.90 7.29 -8.25
N SER A 107 -4.42 8.51 -8.24
CA SER A 107 -3.65 9.70 -8.51
C SER A 107 -2.89 10.13 -7.26
N PRO A 108 -1.63 10.59 -7.39
CA PRO A 108 -0.94 11.26 -6.29
C PRO A 108 -1.55 12.63 -5.95
N MET A 109 -2.40 13.17 -6.85
CA MET A 109 -3.14 14.42 -6.64
C MET A 109 -4.55 14.14 -6.11
N LYS A 110 -5.11 15.10 -5.36
CA LYS A 110 -6.54 15.09 -5.03
C LYS A 110 -7.35 15.00 -6.32
N TRP A 111 -8.32 14.10 -6.33
CA TRP A 111 -9.24 13.98 -7.45
C TRP A 111 -10.00 15.29 -7.63
N SER A 112 -10.03 15.79 -8.85
CA SER A 112 -10.83 16.95 -9.19
C SER A 112 -12.32 16.58 -9.20
N LYS A 113 -13.19 17.60 -9.18
CA LYS A 113 -14.63 17.40 -9.35
C LYS A 113 -14.95 16.67 -10.67
N ILE A 114 -14.15 16.92 -11.71
CA ILE A 114 -14.29 16.32 -13.03
C ILE A 114 -13.94 14.83 -12.97
N ASP A 115 -12.84 14.46 -12.29
CA ASP A 115 -12.45 13.06 -12.11
C ASP A 115 -13.53 12.26 -11.36
N CYS A 116 -14.09 12.86 -10.30
CA CYS A 116 -15.20 12.27 -9.56
C CYS A 116 -16.46 12.13 -10.44
N GLN A 117 -16.80 13.15 -11.25
CA GLN A 117 -17.94 13.08 -12.17
C GLN A 117 -17.77 11.98 -13.22
N MET A 118 -16.57 11.78 -13.76
CA MET A 118 -16.30 10.67 -14.68
C MET A 118 -16.54 9.31 -14.01
N LEU A 119 -16.14 9.16 -12.74
CA LEU A 119 -16.39 7.93 -11.99
C LEU A 119 -17.89 7.71 -11.77
N VAL A 120 -18.62 8.76 -11.35
CA VAL A 120 -20.08 8.70 -11.16
C VAL A 120 -20.76 8.30 -12.47
N GLY A 121 -20.38 8.92 -13.59
CA GLY A 121 -20.93 8.59 -14.91
C GLY A 121 -20.73 7.11 -15.28
N LYS A 122 -19.54 6.55 -15.04
CA LYS A 122 -19.25 5.12 -15.26
C LYS A 122 -20.09 4.20 -14.37
N ILE A 123 -20.30 4.58 -13.11
CA ILE A 123 -21.14 3.81 -12.17
C ILE A 123 -22.60 3.83 -12.64
N THR A 124 -23.15 5.02 -12.93
CA THR A 124 -24.53 5.18 -13.39
C THR A 124 -24.78 4.42 -14.68
N GLN A 125 -23.88 4.52 -15.67
CA GLN A 125 -24.00 3.79 -16.94
C GLN A 125 -24.05 2.27 -16.72
N ARG A 126 -23.20 1.73 -15.84
CA ARG A 126 -23.22 0.28 -15.53
C ARG A 126 -24.51 -0.15 -14.84
N ILE A 127 -25.04 0.67 -13.94
CA ILE A 127 -26.33 0.37 -13.28
C ILE A 127 -27.45 0.34 -14.32
N THR A 128 -27.53 1.35 -15.21
CA THR A 128 -28.59 1.40 -16.23
C THR A 128 -28.56 0.21 -17.17
N ILE A 129 -27.38 -0.23 -17.64
CA ILE A 129 -27.24 -1.40 -18.51
C ILE A 129 -27.67 -2.71 -17.81
N THR A 130 -27.55 -2.78 -16.48
CA THR A 130 -27.86 -4.01 -15.73
C THR A 130 -29.35 -4.15 -15.41
N VAL A 131 -30.14 -3.06 -15.53
CA VAL A 131 -31.58 -3.01 -15.20
C VAL A 131 -32.47 -3.10 -16.45
N THR A 132 -31.88 -3.03 -17.64
CA THR A 132 -32.53 -3.29 -18.94
C THR A 132 -32.16 -4.67 -19.46
#